data_AF-A0A1G3X111-F1
#
_entry.id   AF-A0A1G3X111-F1
#
_cell.length_a   1.000
_cell.length_b   1.000
_cell.length_c   1.000
_cell.angle_alpha   90.00
_cell.angle_beta   90.00
_cell.angle_gamma   90.00
#
_symmetry.space_group_name_H-M   'P 1'
#
loop_
_entity.id
_entity.type
_entity.pdbx_description
1 polymer ?
#
loop_
_entity_poly.entity_id
_entity_poly.type
_entity_poly.pdbx_seq_one_letter_code
_entity_poly.pdbx_strand_id
1 'polypeptide(L)'
;MKRVYDLFESYNPKNEQEQRDQKLILEFIKRNPDALDRTNLAAHITSSAFVVNKTFDKIVFAYHHIYQSWAWVGGHADGDDDLLHVSIKEAKEETGLESIKPYNNDIFTIDVIYVHNHIKKGVYVPDHLHLNATYLLIADDKEEPIHNPEEHQDVRWFNLDQVMDMVSEERMKAVYVKAFDEMKKLKEKM
;
A
#
# COMPACT_ATOMS: atom_id res chain seq x y z
N MET A 1 -12.86 -7.11 -13.60
CA MET A 1 -13.17 -5.68 -13.35
C MET A 1 -14.36 -5.41 -12.43
N LYS A 2 -15.54 -6.04 -12.60
CA LYS A 2 -16.72 -5.72 -11.75
C LYS A 2 -16.42 -5.81 -10.23
N ARG A 3 -15.73 -6.88 -9.80
CA ARG A 3 -15.33 -7.07 -8.40
C ARG A 3 -14.53 -5.87 -7.83
N VAL A 4 -13.50 -5.43 -8.55
CA VAL A 4 -12.66 -4.28 -8.14
C VAL A 4 -13.47 -2.99 -8.12
N TYR A 5 -14.31 -2.77 -9.13
CA TYR A 5 -15.19 -1.61 -9.16
C TYR A 5 -16.12 -1.57 -7.93
N ASP A 6 -16.82 -2.68 -7.66
CA ASP A 6 -17.74 -2.81 -6.53
C ASP A 6 -17.00 -2.62 -5.19
N LEU A 7 -15.77 -3.12 -5.09
CA LEU A 7 -14.90 -2.94 -3.91
C LEU A 7 -14.63 -1.45 -3.65
N PHE A 8 -14.13 -0.70 -4.64
CA PHE A 8 -13.90 0.75 -4.49
C PHE A 8 -15.20 1.54 -4.32
N GLU A 9 -16.31 1.12 -4.93
CA GLU A 9 -17.61 1.80 -4.80
C GLU A 9 -18.19 1.65 -3.39
N SER A 10 -17.99 0.50 -2.76
CA SER A 10 -18.45 0.21 -1.39
C SER A 10 -17.57 0.84 -0.30
N TYR A 11 -16.35 1.27 -0.64
CA TYR A 11 -15.46 1.94 0.30
C TYR A 11 -16.07 3.24 0.81
N ASN A 12 -15.94 3.54 2.11
CA ASN A 12 -16.40 4.79 2.69
C ASN A 12 -15.21 5.73 2.92
N PRO A 13 -15.06 6.80 2.11
CA PRO A 13 -13.95 7.74 2.25
C PRO A 13 -13.85 8.38 3.62
N LYS A 14 -12.63 8.45 4.15
CA LYS A 14 -12.35 8.99 5.48
C LYS A 14 -12.16 10.51 5.50
N ASN A 15 -11.85 11.11 4.36
CA ASN A 15 -11.62 12.55 4.21
C ASN A 15 -11.88 13.02 2.77
N GLU A 16 -11.71 14.31 2.51
CA GLU A 16 -11.92 14.92 1.18
C GLU A 16 -10.98 14.34 0.11
N GLN A 17 -9.72 14.04 0.46
CA GLN A 17 -8.76 13.45 -0.47
C GLN A 17 -9.27 12.10 -0.97
N GLU A 18 -9.67 11.20 -0.07
CA GLU A 18 -10.18 9.89 -0.46
C GLU A 18 -11.50 9.97 -1.24
N GLN A 19 -12.35 10.97 -0.99
CA GLN A 19 -13.55 11.19 -1.81
C GLN A 19 -13.20 11.53 -3.26
N ARG A 20 -12.19 12.38 -3.46
CA ARG A 20 -11.70 12.76 -4.79
C ARG A 20 -11.03 11.58 -5.49
N ASP A 21 -10.19 10.86 -4.77
CA ASP A 21 -9.46 9.70 -5.29
C ASP A 21 -10.40 8.55 -5.62
N GLN A 22 -11.38 8.24 -4.76
CA GLN A 22 -12.42 7.26 -5.06
C GLN A 22 -13.13 7.59 -6.37
N LYS A 23 -13.56 8.85 -6.56
CA LYS A 23 -14.23 9.27 -7.78
C LYS A 23 -13.34 9.10 -9.00
N LEU A 24 -12.06 9.45 -8.89
CA LEU A 24 -11.07 9.26 -9.96
C LEU A 24 -10.90 7.78 -10.29
N ILE A 25 -10.67 6.93 -9.29
CA ILE A 25 -10.46 5.49 -9.44
C ILE A 25 -11.68 4.83 -10.12
N LEU A 26 -12.89 5.14 -9.65
CA LEU A 26 -14.13 4.59 -10.22
C LEU A 26 -14.32 5.00 -11.69
N GLU A 27 -14.07 6.26 -12.03
CA GLU A 27 -14.14 6.73 -13.41
C GLU A 27 -13.05 6.09 -14.29
N PHE A 28 -11.85 5.88 -13.76
CA PHE A 28 -10.77 5.23 -14.47
C PHE A 28 -11.10 3.77 -14.77
N ILE A 29 -11.54 3.00 -13.77
CA ILE A 29 -11.94 1.59 -13.93
C ILE A 29 -13.06 1.44 -14.96
N LYS A 30 -14.05 2.34 -14.97
CA LYS A 30 -15.15 2.33 -15.96
C LYS A 30 -14.67 2.46 -17.40
N ARG A 31 -13.59 3.20 -17.64
CA ARG A 31 -13.10 3.56 -18.98
C ARG A 31 -11.95 2.69 -19.46
N ASN A 32 -11.26 2.01 -18.55
CA ASN A 32 -10.04 1.26 -18.83
C ASN A 32 -10.21 -0.20 -18.36
N PRO A 33 -10.57 -1.13 -19.27
CA PRO A 33 -10.72 -2.55 -18.93
C PRO A 33 -9.41 -3.22 -18.46
N ASP A 34 -8.28 -2.62 -18.81
CA ASP A 34 -6.91 -3.02 -18.47
C ASP A 34 -6.41 -2.37 -17.16
N ALA A 35 -7.28 -1.75 -16.36
CA ALA A 35 -6.88 -1.04 -15.14
C ALA A 35 -6.12 -1.90 -14.11
N LEU A 36 -6.21 -3.24 -14.16
CA LEU A 36 -5.45 -4.12 -13.29
C LEU A 36 -4.04 -4.46 -13.80
N ASP A 37 -3.72 -4.08 -15.04
CA ASP A 37 -2.51 -4.50 -15.72
C ASP A 37 -1.52 -3.34 -15.80
N ARG A 38 -0.28 -3.58 -15.37
CA ARG A 38 0.82 -2.60 -15.42
C ARG A 38 1.21 -2.19 -16.85
N THR A 39 0.70 -2.87 -17.88
CA THR A 39 0.81 -2.43 -19.28
C THR A 39 0.00 -1.17 -19.56
N ASN A 40 -0.97 -0.80 -18.71
CA ASN A 40 -1.57 0.52 -18.74
C ASN A 40 -0.57 1.56 -18.18
N LEU A 41 0.12 2.24 -19.10
CA LEU A 41 1.20 3.17 -18.80
C LEU A 41 0.72 4.51 -18.21
N ALA A 42 -0.59 4.77 -18.16
CA ALA A 42 -1.13 5.99 -17.58
C ALA A 42 -1.48 5.79 -16.10
N ALA A 43 -2.23 4.73 -15.78
CA ALA A 43 -2.51 4.34 -14.41
C ALA A 43 -2.96 2.88 -14.30
N HIS A 44 -2.73 2.26 -13.15
CA HIS A 44 -3.17 0.90 -12.87
C HIS A 44 -3.36 0.66 -11.36
N ILE A 45 -4.14 -0.37 -11.04
CA ILE A 45 -4.52 -0.73 -9.68
C ILE A 45 -3.36 -1.42 -8.97
N THR A 46 -3.10 -0.99 -7.76
CA THR A 46 -2.10 -1.56 -6.86
C THR A 46 -2.73 -1.86 -5.51
N SER A 47 -2.05 -2.70 -4.73
CA SER A 47 -2.44 -2.92 -3.35
C SER A 47 -1.26 -2.86 -2.39
N SER A 48 -1.41 -2.05 -1.35
CA SER A 48 -0.41 -1.87 -0.29
C SER A 48 -0.87 -2.44 1.03
N ALA A 49 0.06 -2.58 1.96
CA ALA A 49 -0.19 -3.01 3.32
C ALA A 49 0.50 -2.10 4.33
N PHE A 50 -0.22 -1.76 5.39
CA PHE A 50 0.41 -1.44 6.67
C PHE A 50 0.42 -2.70 7.52
N VAL A 51 1.62 -3.26 7.76
CA VAL A 51 1.80 -4.41 8.65
C VAL A 51 2.15 -3.88 10.05
N VAL A 52 1.20 -4.00 10.98
CA VAL A 52 1.37 -3.59 12.38
C VAL A 52 1.47 -4.79 13.31
N ASN A 53 1.95 -4.57 14.53
CA ASN A 53 1.87 -5.59 15.57
C ASN A 53 0.49 -5.59 16.26
N LYS A 54 0.23 -6.61 17.08
CA LYS A 54 -1.07 -6.78 17.77
C LYS A 54 -1.45 -5.62 18.69
N THR A 55 -0.48 -4.88 19.21
CA THR A 55 -0.69 -3.74 20.13
C THR A 55 -0.72 -2.39 19.42
N PHE A 56 -0.55 -2.36 18.09
CA PHE A 56 -0.58 -1.14 17.28
C PHE A 56 0.41 -0.09 17.82
N ASP A 57 1.61 -0.53 18.20
CA ASP A 57 2.72 0.34 18.61
C ASP A 57 3.94 0.19 17.70
N LYS A 58 4.01 -0.89 16.90
CA LYS A 58 5.02 -1.09 15.88
C LYS A 58 4.44 -1.31 14.49
N ILE A 59 5.23 -0.95 13.49
CA ILE A 59 4.89 -1.06 12.07
C ILE A 59 6.11 -1.46 11.25
N VAL A 60 5.90 -2.28 10.22
CA VAL A 60 6.96 -2.68 9.28
C VAL A 60 7.03 -1.67 8.15
N PHE A 61 8.23 -1.14 7.93
CA PHE A 61 8.57 -0.36 6.74
C PHE A 61 9.80 -0.98 6.06
N ALA A 62 9.88 -0.85 4.73
CA ALA A 62 11.01 -1.29 3.93
C ALA A 62 11.70 -0.11 3.24
N TYR A 63 13.03 -0.14 3.12
CA TYR A 63 13.80 0.89 2.43
C TYR A 63 13.88 0.58 0.94
N HIS A 64 13.15 1.34 0.13
CA HIS A 64 12.91 1.02 -1.28
C HIS A 64 14.01 1.55 -2.21
N HIS A 65 14.51 0.72 -3.13
CA HIS A 65 15.61 1.09 -4.03
C HIS A 65 15.26 2.25 -4.97
N ILE A 66 14.03 2.28 -5.49
CA ILE A 66 13.59 3.35 -6.41
C ILE A 66 13.36 4.67 -5.64
N TYR A 67 12.63 4.63 -4.52
CA TYR A 67 12.24 5.82 -3.78
C TYR A 67 13.36 6.39 -2.90
N GLN A 68 14.35 5.57 -2.53
CA GLN A 68 15.40 5.95 -1.58
C GLN A 68 14.82 6.51 -0.27
N SER A 69 13.76 5.83 0.21
CA SER A 69 12.99 6.17 1.40
C SER A 69 12.49 4.91 2.07
N TRP A 70 12.26 4.98 3.38
CA TRP A 70 11.43 4.00 4.07
C TRP A 70 9.97 4.19 3.65
N ALA A 71 9.29 3.10 3.34
CA ALA A 71 7.90 3.08 2.89
C ALA A 71 7.15 1.87 3.45
N TRP A 72 5.83 1.89 3.31
CA TRP A 72 5.00 0.69 3.43
C TRP A 72 5.43 -0.39 2.43
N VAL A 73 4.76 -1.55 2.43
CA VAL A 73 4.97 -2.62 1.46
C VAL A 73 3.76 -2.78 0.55
N GLY A 74 3.93 -3.37 -0.63
CA GLY A 74 2.85 -3.57 -1.58
C GLY A 74 3.28 -3.57 -3.04
N GLY A 75 2.35 -4.00 -3.89
CA GLY A 75 2.65 -4.26 -5.29
C GLY A 75 1.48 -4.06 -6.24
N HIS A 76 1.69 -4.51 -7.47
CA HIS A 76 0.75 -4.34 -8.57
C HIS A 76 -0.29 -5.46 -8.53
N ALA A 77 -1.52 -5.17 -8.96
CA ALA A 77 -2.56 -6.20 -9.03
C ALA A 77 -2.27 -7.26 -10.11
N ASP A 78 -1.68 -6.86 -11.25
CA ASP A 78 -1.33 -7.72 -12.38
C ASP A 78 -2.44 -8.70 -12.81
N GLY A 79 -3.66 -8.19 -12.89
CA GLY A 79 -4.84 -8.96 -13.28
C GLY A 79 -5.54 -9.71 -12.14
N ASP A 80 -4.96 -9.76 -10.93
CA ASP A 80 -5.64 -10.26 -9.75
C ASP A 80 -6.65 -9.23 -9.22
N ASP A 81 -7.92 -9.63 -9.15
CA ASP A 81 -9.00 -8.77 -8.66
C ASP A 81 -9.28 -8.93 -7.15
N ASP A 82 -8.53 -9.79 -6.47
CA ASP A 82 -8.52 -9.94 -5.02
C ASP A 82 -7.41 -9.08 -4.39
N LEU A 83 -7.69 -7.80 -4.18
CA LEU A 83 -6.67 -6.86 -3.70
C LEU A 83 -6.17 -7.19 -2.28
N LEU A 84 -6.99 -7.84 -1.44
CA LEU A 84 -6.53 -8.28 -0.12
C LEU A 84 -5.51 -9.43 -0.27
N HIS A 85 -5.79 -10.38 -1.16
CA HIS A 85 -4.83 -11.44 -1.49
C HIS A 85 -3.51 -10.86 -2.01
N VAL A 86 -3.58 -9.90 -2.94
CA VAL A 86 -2.40 -9.18 -3.46
C VAL A 86 -1.63 -8.53 -2.31
N SER A 87 -2.31 -7.75 -1.45
CA SER A 87 -1.69 -7.07 -0.31
C SER A 87 -0.96 -8.04 0.64
N ILE A 88 -1.58 -9.18 0.98
CA ILE A 88 -0.96 -10.20 1.84
C ILE A 88 0.23 -10.85 1.15
N LYS A 89 0.10 -11.19 -0.13
CA LYS A 89 1.17 -11.81 -0.92
C LYS A 89 2.40 -10.92 -0.96
N GLU A 90 2.24 -9.66 -1.38
CA GLU A 90 3.35 -8.70 -1.51
C GLU A 90 3.96 -8.42 -0.13
N ALA A 91 3.15 -8.23 0.92
CA ALA A 91 3.67 -8.04 2.27
C ALA A 91 4.51 -9.23 2.75
N LYS A 92 4.12 -10.47 2.44
CA LYS A 92 4.94 -11.67 2.73
C LYS A 92 6.23 -11.69 1.92
N GLU A 93 6.15 -11.45 0.62
CA GLU A 93 7.29 -11.48 -0.30
C GLU A 93 8.33 -10.41 0.05
N GLU A 94 7.91 -9.20 0.40
CA GLU A 94 8.80 -8.07 0.67
C GLU A 94 9.40 -8.08 2.08
N THR A 95 8.68 -8.62 3.07
CA THR A 95 9.08 -8.57 4.49
C THR A 95 9.57 -9.90 5.05
N GLY A 96 9.32 -11.02 4.37
CA GLY A 96 9.64 -12.36 4.85
C GLY A 96 8.83 -12.82 6.06
N LEU A 97 7.83 -12.05 6.51
CA LEU A 97 7.01 -12.38 7.67
C LEU A 97 5.94 -13.41 7.33
N GLU A 98 5.92 -14.54 8.04
CA GLU A 98 4.99 -15.64 7.83
C GLU A 98 3.68 -15.49 8.61
N SER A 99 3.73 -14.79 9.75
CA SER A 99 2.59 -14.60 10.66
C SER A 99 1.55 -13.57 10.18
N ILE A 100 1.75 -12.97 9.00
CA ILE A 100 0.88 -11.96 8.41
C ILE A 100 -0.55 -12.49 8.26
N LYS A 101 -1.50 -11.69 8.76
CA LYS A 101 -2.94 -11.88 8.58
C LYS A 101 -3.67 -10.55 8.49
N PRO A 102 -4.84 -10.47 7.84
CA PRO A 102 -5.66 -9.27 7.87
C PRO A 102 -6.10 -8.91 9.30
N TYR A 103 -6.12 -7.61 9.63
CA TYR A 103 -6.86 -7.12 10.79
C TYR A 103 -8.37 -7.32 10.57
N ASN A 104 -8.83 -6.97 9.36
CA ASN A 104 -10.13 -7.29 8.79
C ASN A 104 -9.99 -7.40 7.26
N ASN A 105 -11.09 -7.74 6.59
CA ASN A 105 -11.08 -7.95 5.14
C ASN A 105 -11.37 -6.68 4.33
N ASP A 106 -11.51 -5.53 4.99
CA ASP A 106 -11.95 -4.29 4.36
C ASP A 106 -10.73 -3.45 3.93
N ILE A 107 -10.90 -2.65 2.87
CA ILE A 107 -9.92 -1.63 2.53
C ILE A 107 -9.74 -0.70 3.73
N PHE A 108 -8.50 -0.47 4.12
CA PHE A 108 -8.16 0.45 5.18
C PHE A 108 -8.10 1.89 4.68
N THR A 109 -7.35 2.18 3.60
CA THR A 109 -7.30 3.51 2.97
C THR A 109 -7.19 3.38 1.46
N ILE A 110 -7.54 4.44 0.73
CA ILE A 110 -7.30 4.53 -0.71
C ILE A 110 -6.54 5.80 -1.07
N ASP A 111 -5.72 5.70 -2.12
CA ASP A 111 -4.84 6.79 -2.54
C ASP A 111 -4.55 6.70 -4.05
N VAL A 112 -4.54 7.83 -4.75
CA VAL A 112 -3.98 7.96 -6.10
C VAL A 112 -2.55 8.46 -5.97
N ILE A 113 -1.59 7.59 -6.26
CA ILE A 113 -0.18 7.81 -5.96
C ILE A 113 0.57 8.07 -7.25
N TYR A 114 1.31 9.17 -7.27
CA TYR A 114 2.20 9.48 -8.37
C TYR A 114 3.47 8.65 -8.28
N VAL A 115 3.84 8.00 -9.38
CA VAL A 115 5.09 7.27 -9.52
C VAL A 115 5.97 8.00 -10.52
N HIS A 116 7.12 8.46 -10.05
CA HIS A 116 8.14 9.04 -10.93
C HIS A 116 8.72 7.97 -11.84
N ASN A 117 9.00 8.35 -13.08
CA ASN A 117 9.65 7.52 -14.08
C ASN A 117 10.96 6.93 -13.54
N HIS A 118 11.29 5.75 -14.03
CA HIS A 118 12.46 5.01 -13.58
C HIS A 118 12.86 3.96 -14.61
N ILE A 119 14.02 3.34 -14.38
CA ILE A 119 14.46 2.17 -15.15
C ILE A 119 14.26 0.92 -14.29
N LYS A 120 13.44 -0.02 -14.76
CA LYS A 120 13.27 -1.35 -14.13
C LYS A 120 13.79 -2.42 -15.09
N LYS A 121 14.74 -3.24 -14.63
CA LYS A 121 15.37 -4.33 -15.42
C LYS A 121 15.82 -3.88 -16.83
N GLY A 122 16.38 -2.68 -16.93
CA GLY A 122 16.89 -2.10 -18.19
C GLY A 122 15.83 -1.46 -19.10
N VAL A 123 14.57 -1.42 -18.67
CA VAL A 123 13.44 -0.84 -19.43
C VAL A 123 13.00 0.47 -18.79
N TYR A 124 12.78 1.49 -19.61
CA TYR A 124 12.22 2.77 -19.17
C TYR A 124 10.72 2.63 -18.90
N VAL A 125 10.32 3.07 -17.71
CA VAL A 125 8.92 3.16 -17.27
C VAL A 125 8.57 4.65 -17.13
N PRO A 126 7.55 5.15 -17.86
CA PRO A 126 7.16 6.56 -17.80
C PRO A 126 6.53 6.94 -16.44
N ASP A 127 6.38 8.24 -16.20
CA ASP A 127 5.58 8.75 -15.09
C ASP A 127 4.14 8.21 -15.21
N HIS A 128 3.57 7.73 -14.11
CA HIS A 128 2.23 7.15 -14.10
C HIS A 128 1.59 7.23 -12.71
N LEU A 129 0.35 6.77 -12.60
CA LEU A 129 -0.39 6.74 -11.34
C LEU A 129 -0.66 5.31 -10.88
N HIS A 130 -0.42 5.05 -9.61
CA HIS A 130 -0.96 3.90 -8.90
C HIS A 130 -2.33 4.26 -8.32
N LEU A 131 -3.32 3.43 -8.60
CA LEU A 131 -4.68 3.52 -8.07
C LEU A 131 -4.80 2.54 -6.90
N ASN A 132 -4.43 2.99 -5.71
CA ASN A 132 -4.03 2.11 -4.63
C ASN A 132 -5.16 1.82 -3.63
N ALA A 133 -5.32 0.55 -3.28
CA ALA A 133 -6.06 0.12 -2.10
C ALA A 133 -5.09 -0.40 -1.04
N THR A 134 -5.10 0.20 0.15
CA THR A 134 -4.24 -0.21 1.27
C THR A 134 -5.04 -1.03 2.27
N TYR A 135 -4.47 -2.15 2.72
CA TYR A 135 -5.04 -2.97 3.79
C TYR A 135 -4.23 -2.85 5.08
N LEU A 136 -4.92 -3.08 6.20
CA LEU A 136 -4.30 -3.16 7.52
C LEU A 136 -4.07 -4.63 7.86
N LEU A 137 -2.80 -5.01 8.00
CA LEU A 137 -2.37 -6.37 8.32
C LEU A 137 -1.73 -6.40 9.71
N ILE A 138 -1.77 -7.56 10.35
CA ILE A 138 -1.15 -7.83 11.64
C ILE A 138 -0.11 -8.93 11.49
N ALA A 139 1.06 -8.77 12.11
CA ALA A 139 2.07 -9.81 12.27
C ALA A 139 2.56 -9.91 13.73
N ASP A 140 3.32 -10.97 14.04
CA ASP A 140 4.03 -11.11 15.31
C ASP A 140 5.33 -10.29 15.27
N ASP A 141 5.49 -9.30 16.16
CA ASP A 141 6.66 -8.44 16.20
C ASP A 141 7.87 -9.07 16.89
N LYS A 142 7.78 -10.37 17.23
CA LYS A 142 8.94 -11.22 17.56
C LYS A 142 9.55 -11.87 16.32
N GLU A 143 8.84 -11.86 15.20
CA GLU A 143 9.35 -12.33 13.93
C GLU A 143 10.23 -11.24 13.32
N GLU A 144 11.48 -11.60 13.00
CA GLU A 144 12.44 -10.68 12.40
C GLU A 144 12.15 -10.56 10.90
N PRO A 145 11.87 -9.35 10.39
CA PRO A 145 11.67 -9.13 8.97
C PRO A 145 12.94 -9.45 8.16
N ILE A 146 12.78 -10.03 6.98
CA ILE A 146 13.86 -10.32 6.02
C ILE A 146 13.46 -9.68 4.69
N HIS A 147 14.26 -8.74 4.20
CA HIS A 147 13.92 -7.98 3.00
C HIS A 147 14.09 -8.82 1.74
N ASN A 148 13.26 -8.53 0.73
CA ASN A 148 13.53 -8.93 -0.64
C ASN A 148 14.61 -8.01 -1.26
N PRO A 149 15.82 -8.51 -1.58
CA PRO A 149 16.91 -7.69 -2.10
C PRO A 149 16.67 -7.15 -3.52
N GLU A 150 15.72 -7.71 -4.28
CA GLU A 150 15.36 -7.18 -5.60
C GLU A 150 14.68 -5.81 -5.52
N GLU A 151 14.01 -5.51 -4.41
CA GLU A 151 13.14 -4.32 -4.28
C GLU A 151 13.56 -3.40 -3.14
N HIS A 152 14.11 -3.97 -2.07
CA HIS A 152 14.44 -3.28 -0.83
C HIS A 152 15.90 -3.48 -0.43
N GLN A 153 16.47 -2.46 0.21
CA GLN A 153 17.79 -2.56 0.84
C GLN A 153 17.70 -3.12 2.26
N ASP A 154 16.57 -2.88 2.93
CA ASP A 154 16.36 -3.26 4.32
C ASP A 154 14.85 -3.28 4.64
N VAL A 155 14.45 -3.99 5.68
CA VAL A 155 13.09 -4.04 6.20
C VAL A 155 13.15 -4.26 7.70
N ARG A 156 12.36 -3.48 8.47
CA ARG A 156 12.38 -3.59 9.93
C ARG A 156 11.10 -3.11 10.56
N TRP A 157 10.93 -3.52 11.80
CA TRP A 157 9.95 -2.94 12.70
C TRP A 157 10.41 -1.56 13.19
N PHE A 158 9.49 -0.61 13.17
CA PHE A 158 9.63 0.72 13.75
C PHE A 158 8.57 0.96 14.79
N ASN A 159 8.86 1.80 15.78
CA ASN A 159 7.79 2.37 16.59
C ASN A 159 6.92 3.28 15.71
N LEU A 160 5.61 3.15 15.84
CA LEU A 160 4.64 3.86 15.00
C LEU A 160 4.77 5.39 15.10
N ASP A 161 5.17 5.90 16.27
CA ASP A 161 5.38 7.32 16.54
C ASP A 161 6.70 7.88 15.99
N GLN A 162 7.63 7.02 15.57
CA GLN A 162 8.97 7.39 15.11
C GLN A 162 9.19 7.14 13.62
N VAL A 163 8.41 6.25 12.99
CA VAL A 163 8.65 5.82 11.60
C VAL A 163 8.59 6.99 10.60
N MET A 164 7.82 8.04 10.89
CA MET A 164 7.71 9.22 10.02
C MET A 164 9.01 9.98 9.86
N ASP A 165 9.92 9.91 10.84
CA ASP A 165 11.25 10.54 10.76
C ASP A 165 12.16 9.85 9.72
N MET A 166 11.77 8.64 9.31
CA MET A 166 12.51 7.81 8.35
C MET A 166 12.01 7.99 6.90
N VAL A 167 10.87 8.65 6.71
CA VAL A 167 10.24 8.85 5.40
C VAL A 167 10.79 10.14 4.78
N SER A 168 11.56 10.00 3.70
CA SER A 168 12.11 11.14 2.95
C SER A 168 11.17 11.60 1.82
N GLU A 169 10.20 10.77 1.42
CA GLU A 169 9.19 11.12 0.42
C GLU A 169 8.11 12.05 0.98
N GLU A 170 8.30 13.36 0.84
CA GLU A 170 7.37 14.39 1.34
C GLU A 170 5.92 14.18 0.90
N ARG A 171 5.69 13.73 -0.34
CA ARG A 171 4.34 13.48 -0.87
C ARG A 171 3.63 12.33 -0.15
N MET A 172 4.38 11.30 0.25
CA MET A 172 3.85 10.13 0.95
C MET A 172 3.53 10.40 2.42
N LYS A 173 4.11 11.45 3.01
CA LYS A 173 3.84 11.78 4.42
C LYS A 173 2.36 12.03 4.70
N ALA A 174 1.65 12.71 3.80
CA ALA A 174 0.22 12.95 3.97
C ALA A 174 -0.60 11.64 3.94
N VAL A 175 -0.20 10.68 3.08
CA VAL A 175 -0.80 9.35 2.99
C VAL A 175 -0.61 8.58 4.30
N TYR A 176 0.62 8.57 4.83
CA TYR A 176 0.95 7.86 6.06
C TYR A 176 0.31 8.50 7.29
N VAL A 177 0.32 9.83 7.42
CA VAL A 177 -0.33 10.54 8.53
C VAL A 177 -1.82 10.22 8.60
N LYS A 178 -2.53 10.27 7.47
CA LYS A 178 -3.94 9.87 7.37
C LYS A 178 -4.15 8.46 7.93
N ALA A 179 -3.35 7.50 7.45
CA ALA A 179 -3.47 6.11 7.88
C ALA A 179 -3.17 5.93 9.39
N PHE A 180 -2.16 6.62 9.91
CA PHE A 180 -1.76 6.50 11.30
C PHE A 180 -2.78 7.12 12.25
N ASP A 181 -3.42 8.22 11.87
CA ASP A 181 -4.50 8.81 12.66
C ASP A 181 -5.70 7.85 12.73
N GLU A 182 -5.99 7.11 11.66
CA GLU A 182 -7.01 6.06 11.68
C GLU A 182 -6.61 4.85 12.53
N MET A 183 -5.33 4.46 12.52
CA MET A 183 -4.82 3.40 13.41
C MET A 183 -4.94 3.80 14.89
N LYS A 184 -4.66 5.07 15.24
CA LYS A 184 -4.84 5.58 16.61
C LYS A 184 -6.30 5.47 17.05
N LYS A 185 -7.24 5.87 16.20
CA LYS A 185 -8.69 5.73 16.47
C LYS A 185 -9.12 4.27 16.65
N LEU A 186 -8.50 3.32 15.93
CA LEU A 186 -8.75 1.89 16.13
C LEU A 186 -8.21 1.42 17.48
N LYS A 187 -6.98 1.82 17.82
CA LYS A 187 -6.32 1.47 19.10
C LYS A 187 -7.10 1.97 20.31
N GLU A 188 -7.69 3.15 20.24
CA GLU A 188 -8.53 3.71 21.32
C GLU A 188 -9.83 2.92 21.57
N LYS A 189 -10.26 2.08 20.61
CA LYS A 189 -11.47 1.26 20.71
C LYS A 189 -11.19 -0.18 21.16
N MET A 190 -9.92 -0.57 21.26
CA MET A 190 -9.48 -1.90 21.72
C MET A 190 -9.40 -1.95 23.24
#